data_AF-A0A9D6ZBC7-F1
#
_entry.id   AF-A0A9D6ZBC7-F1
#
_cell.length_a   1.000
_cell.length_b   1.000
_cell.length_c   1.000
_cell.angle_alpha   90.00
_cell.angle_beta   90.00
_cell.angle_gamma   90.00
#
_symmetry.space_group_name_H-M   'P 1'
#
loop_
_entity.id
_entity.type
_entity.pdbx_description
1 polymer ?
#
loop_
_entity_poly.entity_id
_entity_poly.type
_entity_poly.pdbx_seq_one_letter_code
_entity_poly.pdbx_strand_id
1 'polypeptide(L)'
;MSENSDYNFIEASTDEKKIEFFGNLMPSIILLRRNPRRFLMRPLRKLYTPSDKISEYVKKNVDDIGEIDGTYVFLHKWKAHSFDPVVFEDTKMFIYRLNKLLAKEGINGKALYPLSPRINLPKLAANAGLGTLSPFGLLVHPEFGPRLFITALTGAGGLLSRNSSRTNGCTSCDKCVEVCPQNPRQTKTVNLGLCRACSKCISECPVGA
;
A
#
# COMPACT_ATOMS: atom_id res chain seq x y z
N MET A 1 -19.54 -0.45 -5.72
CA MET A 1 -20.41 -1.24 -4.83
C MET A 1 -19.55 -1.89 -3.76
N SER A 2 -19.60 -1.29 -2.57
CA SER A 2 -18.97 -1.69 -1.32
C SER A 2 -19.89 -2.67 -0.61
N GLU A 3 -19.60 -3.96 -0.67
CA GLU A 3 -20.32 -4.97 0.10
C GLU A 3 -19.43 -5.49 1.22
N ASN A 4 -20.00 -5.46 2.42
CA ASN A 4 -19.57 -6.00 3.71
C ASN A 4 -18.48 -5.25 4.49
N SER A 5 -18.78 -4.00 4.85
CA SER A 5 -18.37 -3.49 6.16
C SER A 5 -19.59 -3.03 6.93
N ASP A 6 -19.76 -3.48 8.18
CA ASP A 6 -20.82 -3.05 9.11
C ASP A 6 -20.72 -1.56 9.51
N TYR A 7 -19.84 -0.79 8.86
CA TYR A 7 -19.48 0.58 9.18
C TYR A 7 -19.62 1.48 7.96
N ASN A 8 -20.14 2.67 8.19
CA ASN A 8 -20.21 3.74 7.21
C ASN A 8 -18.90 4.56 7.22
N PHE A 9 -18.19 4.61 6.09
CA PHE A 9 -16.97 5.39 5.96
C PHE A 9 -17.27 6.76 5.35
N ILE A 10 -17.04 7.82 6.12
CA ILE A 10 -17.09 9.18 5.60
C ILE A 10 -15.73 9.48 4.98
N GLU A 11 -15.71 9.68 3.66
CA GLU A 11 -14.50 9.95 2.90
C GLU A 11 -13.79 11.22 3.37
N ALA A 12 -12.45 11.20 3.34
CA ALA A 12 -11.65 12.36 3.73
C ALA A 12 -11.77 13.52 2.73
N SER A 13 -11.97 13.19 1.45
CA SER A 13 -12.18 14.12 0.35
C SER A 13 -12.63 13.34 -0.88
N THR A 14 -13.40 13.97 -1.75
CA THR A 14 -13.73 13.48 -3.10
C THR A 14 -12.82 14.10 -4.19
N ASP A 15 -11.95 15.04 -3.81
CA ASP A 15 -11.06 15.75 -4.74
C ASP A 15 -9.75 14.98 -4.91
N GLU A 16 -9.62 14.28 -6.04
CA GLU A 16 -8.43 13.47 -6.38
C GLU A 16 -7.12 14.26 -6.24
N LYS A 17 -7.09 15.53 -6.66
CA LYS A 17 -5.87 16.35 -6.62
C LYS A 17 -5.47 16.65 -5.19
N LYS A 18 -6.45 16.91 -4.31
CA LYS A 18 -6.17 17.08 -2.87
C LYS A 18 -5.68 15.79 -2.24
N ILE A 19 -6.28 14.65 -2.57
CA ILE A 19 -5.85 13.35 -2.05
C ILE A 19 -4.39 13.08 -2.43
N GLU A 20 -4.05 13.25 -3.70
CA GLU A 20 -2.68 13.06 -4.19
C GLU A 20 -1.69 14.06 -3.56
N PHE A 21 -2.09 15.34 -3.46
CA PHE A 21 -1.24 16.37 -2.88
C PHE A 21 -0.93 16.07 -1.41
N PHE A 22 -1.96 15.87 -0.58
CA PHE A 22 -1.78 15.63 0.85
C PHE A 22 -1.17 14.27 1.14
N GLY A 23 -1.51 13.24 0.35
CA GLY A 23 -0.93 11.90 0.43
C GLY A 23 0.58 11.87 0.14
N ASN A 24 1.11 12.86 -0.60
CA ASN A 24 2.53 12.97 -0.89
C ASN A 24 3.26 14.02 -0.05
N LEU A 25 2.57 15.10 0.34
CA LEU A 25 3.14 16.20 1.10
C LEU A 25 3.51 15.76 2.53
N MET A 26 2.56 15.17 3.26
CA MET A 26 2.80 14.77 4.65
C MET A 26 3.97 13.79 4.79
N PRO A 27 4.04 12.68 4.03
CA PRO A 27 5.20 11.78 4.08
C PRO A 27 6.52 12.46 3.73
N SER A 28 6.50 13.43 2.82
CA SER A 28 7.70 14.19 2.44
C SER A 28 8.19 15.11 3.55
N ILE A 29 7.30 15.80 4.26
CA ILE A 29 7.63 16.62 5.42
C ILE A 29 8.19 15.73 6.55
N ILE A 30 7.53 14.59 6.81
CA ILE A 30 7.99 13.62 7.81
C ILE A 30 9.38 13.08 7.44
N LEU A 31 9.61 12.72 6.17
CA LEU A 31 10.92 12.25 5.70
C LEU A 31 12.00 13.33 5.84
N LEU A 32 11.71 14.58 5.48
CA LEU A 32 12.66 15.69 5.63
C LEU A 32 13.07 15.86 7.10
N ARG A 33 12.12 15.75 8.03
CA ARG A 33 12.39 15.84 9.48
C ARG A 33 13.17 14.63 10.02
N ARG A 34 12.80 13.41 9.61
CA ARG A 34 13.43 12.17 10.11
C ARG A 34 14.77 11.84 9.46
N ASN A 35 14.93 12.13 8.17
CA ASN A 35 16.13 11.79 7.39
C ASN A 35 16.36 12.82 6.26
N PRO A 36 16.89 14.02 6.60
CA PRO A 36 17.03 15.12 5.65
C PRO A 36 18.00 14.80 4.51
N ARG A 37 19.08 14.07 4.77
CA ARG A 37 20.03 13.63 3.73
C ARG A 37 19.32 12.81 2.65
N ARG A 38 18.49 11.85 3.05
CA ARG A 38 17.74 11.01 2.10
C ARG A 38 16.72 11.81 1.30
N PHE A 39 16.07 12.79 1.93
CA PHE A 39 15.16 13.71 1.24
C PHE A 39 15.90 14.52 0.17
N LEU A 40 17.06 15.13 0.53
CA LEU A 40 17.87 15.93 -0.39
C LEU A 40 18.41 15.11 -1.57
N MET A 41 18.74 13.84 -1.35
CA MET A 41 19.25 12.93 -2.40
C MET A 41 18.15 12.38 -3.33
N ARG A 42 16.85 12.68 -3.11
CA ARG A 42 15.74 12.17 -3.93
C ARG A 42 15.91 12.40 -5.43
N PRO A 43 16.28 13.60 -5.93
CA PRO A 43 16.42 13.85 -7.36
C PRO A 43 17.48 12.93 -7.99
N LEU A 44 18.63 12.78 -7.34
CA LEU A 44 19.71 11.91 -7.79
C LEU A 44 19.26 10.45 -7.85
N ARG A 45 18.51 9.97 -6.85
CA ARG A 45 17.94 8.61 -6.85
C ARG A 45 16.97 8.37 -8.02
N LYS A 46 16.24 9.38 -8.49
CA LYS A 46 15.31 9.26 -9.63
C LYS A 46 16.02 9.18 -10.98
N LEU A 47 17.21 9.77 -11.10
CA LEU A 47 18.03 9.70 -12.31
C LEU A 47 18.56 8.29 -12.55
N TYR A 48 18.86 7.57 -11.48
CA TYR A 48 19.27 6.17 -11.55
C TYR A 48 18.15 5.28 -12.10
N THR A 49 18.43 4.59 -13.20
CA THR A 49 17.62 3.49 -13.72
C THR A 49 18.40 2.19 -13.52
N PRO A 50 17.82 1.17 -12.87
CA PRO A 50 18.48 -0.13 -12.71
C PRO A 50 18.86 -0.74 -14.07
N SER A 51 19.87 -1.60 -14.05
CA SER A 51 20.26 -2.46 -15.19
C SER A 51 19.80 -3.91 -15.02
N ASP A 52 19.21 -4.23 -13.87
CA ASP A 52 18.73 -5.57 -13.53
C ASP A 52 17.61 -6.01 -14.49
N LYS A 53 17.50 -7.32 -14.74
CA LYS A 53 16.30 -7.88 -15.39
C LYS A 53 15.07 -7.60 -14.53
N ILE A 54 13.90 -7.40 -15.15
CA ILE A 54 12.68 -7.02 -14.43
C ILE A 54 12.34 -8.02 -13.30
N SER A 55 12.41 -9.33 -13.57
CA SER A 55 12.10 -10.36 -12.57
C SER A 55 13.04 -10.31 -11.36
N GLU A 56 14.33 -10.06 -11.58
CA GLU A 56 15.33 -9.90 -10.51
C GLU A 56 15.12 -8.61 -9.72
N TYR A 57 14.80 -7.51 -10.43
CA TYR A 57 14.49 -6.24 -9.81
C TYR A 57 13.28 -6.36 -8.88
N VAL A 58 12.21 -7.01 -9.32
CA VAL A 58 11.01 -7.23 -8.50
C VAL A 58 11.33 -8.10 -7.28
N LYS A 59 11.99 -9.25 -7.49
CA LYS A 59 12.34 -10.18 -6.40
C LYS A 59 13.19 -9.53 -5.29
N LYS A 60 14.03 -8.55 -5.64
CA LYS A 60 14.90 -7.84 -4.69
C LYS A 60 14.20 -6.75 -3.89
N ASN A 61 13.12 -6.16 -4.42
CA ASN A 61 12.55 -4.92 -3.88
C ASN A 61 11.13 -5.07 -3.31
N VAL A 62 10.55 -6.27 -3.42
CA VAL A 62 9.16 -6.56 -3.03
C VAL A 62 9.17 -7.71 -2.02
N ASP A 63 8.33 -7.61 -1.00
CA ASP A 63 8.21 -8.65 0.03
C ASP A 63 7.23 -9.75 -0.38
N ASP A 64 6.16 -9.41 -1.10
CA ASP A 64 5.24 -10.38 -1.69
C ASP A 64 4.53 -9.83 -2.95
N ILE A 65 4.10 -10.71 -3.86
CA ILE A 65 3.54 -10.36 -5.16
C ILE A 65 2.34 -11.23 -5.54
N GLY A 66 1.28 -10.57 -5.99
CA GLY A 66 0.07 -11.19 -6.52
C GLY A 66 -0.25 -10.71 -7.92
N GLU A 67 -1.09 -11.46 -8.62
CA GLU A 67 -1.58 -11.08 -9.94
C GLU A 67 -3.08 -11.36 -10.03
N ILE A 68 -3.79 -10.43 -10.65
CA ILE A 68 -5.23 -10.53 -10.92
C ILE A 68 -5.53 -9.78 -12.22
N ASP A 69 -6.14 -10.47 -13.18
CA ASP A 69 -6.57 -9.91 -14.47
C ASP A 69 -5.46 -9.11 -15.20
N GLY A 70 -4.23 -9.64 -15.26
CA GLY A 70 -3.09 -8.96 -15.90
C GLY A 70 -2.55 -7.74 -15.14
N THR A 71 -2.98 -7.58 -13.88
CA THR A 71 -2.49 -6.55 -12.95
C THR A 71 -1.65 -7.18 -11.85
N TYR A 72 -0.38 -6.80 -11.77
CA TYR A 72 0.49 -7.19 -10.67
C TYR A 72 0.27 -6.27 -9.48
N VAL A 73 0.27 -6.85 -8.29
CA VAL A 73 0.16 -6.17 -7.01
C VAL A 73 1.38 -6.51 -6.19
N PHE A 74 2.06 -5.50 -5.67
CA PHE A 74 3.32 -5.64 -4.93
C PHE A 74 3.13 -5.14 -3.50
N LEU A 75 3.58 -5.95 -2.54
CA LEU A 75 3.58 -5.63 -1.13
C LEU A 75 4.98 -5.26 -0.65
N HIS A 76 5.07 -4.19 0.14
CA HIS A 76 6.29 -3.76 0.81
C HIS A 76 6.01 -3.68 2.31
N LYS A 77 6.63 -4.55 3.11
CA LYS A 77 6.42 -4.57 4.56
C LYS A 77 7.18 -3.41 5.21
N TRP A 78 6.60 -2.82 6.24
CA TRP A 78 7.36 -2.02 7.20
C TRP A 78 7.43 -2.78 8.54
N LYS A 79 8.41 -2.44 9.38
CA LYS A 79 8.58 -3.08 10.70
C LYS A 79 8.08 -2.22 11.85
N ALA A 80 7.97 -0.91 11.66
CA ALA A 80 7.58 -0.02 12.73
C ALA A 80 6.08 -0.14 13.06
N HIS A 81 5.72 0.09 14.33
CA HIS A 81 4.32 0.20 14.76
C HIS A 81 3.64 1.49 14.28
N SER A 82 4.41 2.44 13.73
CA SER A 82 3.94 3.71 13.18
C SER A 82 4.36 3.83 11.71
N PHE A 83 3.74 4.79 11.01
CA PHE A 83 4.05 5.07 9.60
C PHE A 83 5.57 5.20 9.36
N ASP A 84 6.09 4.41 8.42
CA ASP A 84 7.48 4.45 8.01
C ASP A 84 7.65 5.28 6.71
N PRO A 85 8.15 6.53 6.80
CA PRO A 85 8.32 7.39 5.64
C PRO A 85 9.44 6.92 4.70
N VAL A 86 10.37 6.11 5.20
CA VAL A 86 11.48 5.58 4.40
C VAL A 86 10.97 4.46 3.50
N VAL A 87 10.24 3.50 4.07
CA VAL A 87 9.63 2.39 3.31
C VAL A 87 8.59 2.93 2.32
N PHE A 88 7.85 3.98 2.69
CA PHE A 88 6.91 4.64 1.78
C PHE A 88 7.62 5.22 0.55
N GLU A 89 8.74 5.90 0.77
CA GLU A 89 9.52 6.48 -0.31
C GLU A 89 10.15 5.41 -1.21
N ASP A 90 10.67 4.34 -0.61
CA ASP A 90 11.26 3.23 -1.37
C ASP A 90 10.21 2.49 -2.19
N THR A 91 9.01 2.31 -1.65
CA THR A 91 7.85 1.75 -2.39
C THR A 91 7.53 2.59 -3.62
N LYS A 92 7.48 3.91 -3.49
CA LYS A 92 7.25 4.82 -4.63
C LYS A 92 8.40 4.78 -5.64
N MET A 93 9.64 4.70 -5.14
CA MET A 93 10.82 4.63 -6.00
C MET A 93 10.87 3.31 -6.76
N PHE A 94 10.48 2.21 -6.13
CA PHE A 94 10.36 0.89 -6.74
C PHE A 94 9.43 0.94 -7.95
N ILE A 95 8.18 1.34 -7.76
CA ILE A 95 7.20 1.30 -8.85
C ILE A 95 7.55 2.29 -9.97
N TYR A 96 8.14 3.44 -9.62
CA TYR A 96 8.67 4.41 -10.60
C TYR A 96 9.78 3.81 -11.47
N ARG A 97 10.74 3.11 -10.86
CA ARG A 97 11.85 2.48 -11.56
C ARG A 97 11.41 1.27 -12.36
N LEU A 98 10.49 0.47 -11.83
CA LEU A 98 9.88 -0.64 -12.57
C LEU A 98 9.21 -0.12 -13.84
N ASN A 99 8.44 0.96 -13.75
CA ASN A 99 7.81 1.59 -14.93
C ASN A 99 8.85 2.05 -15.98
N LYS A 100 10.01 2.55 -15.55
CA LYS A 100 11.11 2.89 -16.47
C LYS A 100 11.73 1.65 -17.14
N LEU A 101 11.90 0.55 -16.39
CA LEU A 101 12.42 -0.69 -16.94
C LEU A 101 11.49 -1.26 -18.02
N LEU A 102 10.18 -1.26 -17.75
CA LEU A 102 9.16 -1.70 -18.70
C LEU A 102 9.17 -0.86 -19.97
N ALA A 103 9.25 0.47 -19.83
CA ALA A 103 9.30 1.37 -20.97
C ALA A 103 10.54 1.11 -21.85
N LYS A 104 11.68 0.74 -21.26
CA LYS A 104 12.89 0.35 -22.01
C LYS A 104 12.71 -0.94 -22.81
N GLU A 105 11.90 -1.87 -22.30
CA GLU A 105 11.57 -3.13 -22.98
C GLU A 105 10.37 -2.98 -23.95
N GLY A 106 9.85 -1.77 -24.15
CA GLY A 106 8.69 -1.52 -25.01
C GLY A 106 7.35 -1.99 -24.42
N ILE A 107 7.32 -2.34 -23.13
CA ILE A 107 6.11 -2.80 -22.44
C ILE A 107 5.34 -1.59 -21.90
N ASN A 108 4.09 -1.46 -22.32
CA ASN A 108 3.25 -0.32 -21.96
C ASN A 108 2.45 -0.59 -20.66
N GLY A 109 3.17 -0.68 -19.54
CA GLY A 109 2.58 -0.83 -18.21
C GLY A 109 2.22 0.53 -17.58
N LYS A 110 1.21 0.54 -16.70
CA LYS A 110 0.84 1.72 -15.91
C LYS A 110 1.00 1.45 -14.42
N ALA A 111 1.94 2.17 -13.81
CA ALA A 111 2.18 2.18 -12.38
C ALA A 111 1.01 2.80 -11.59
N LEU A 112 0.62 2.11 -10.52
CA LEU A 112 -0.30 2.56 -9.49
C LEU A 112 0.47 2.75 -8.18
N TYR A 113 0.55 4.00 -7.76
CA TYR A 113 1.29 4.42 -6.57
C TYR A 113 0.47 4.18 -5.29
N PRO A 114 1.12 4.14 -4.12
CA PRO A 114 0.41 4.09 -2.85
C PRO A 114 -0.55 5.28 -2.74
N LEU A 115 -1.70 5.05 -2.10
CA LEU A 115 -2.77 6.07 -1.94
C LEU A 115 -3.39 6.55 -3.26
N SER A 116 -3.37 5.74 -4.32
CA SER A 116 -4.09 6.05 -5.56
C SER A 116 -5.59 6.25 -5.29
N PRO A 117 -6.18 7.42 -5.61
CA PRO A 117 -7.58 7.69 -5.30
C PRO A 117 -8.55 6.90 -6.20
N ARG A 118 -8.08 6.40 -7.35
CA ARG A 118 -8.91 5.79 -8.39
C ARG A 118 -9.13 4.30 -8.21
N ILE A 119 -8.23 3.62 -7.50
CA ILE A 119 -8.23 2.18 -7.36
C ILE A 119 -8.05 1.82 -5.90
N ASN A 120 -8.97 1.00 -5.39
CA ASN A 120 -8.85 0.43 -4.05
C ASN A 120 -7.79 -0.69 -4.06
N LEU A 121 -6.53 -0.28 -3.84
CA LEU A 121 -5.38 -1.18 -3.81
C LEU A 121 -5.50 -2.30 -2.75
N PRO A 122 -6.01 -2.07 -1.53
CA PRO A 122 -6.31 -3.14 -0.60
C PRO A 122 -7.23 -4.23 -1.17
N LYS A 123 -8.34 -3.83 -1.81
CA LYS A 123 -9.27 -4.78 -2.43
C LYS A 123 -8.62 -5.53 -3.59
N LEU A 124 -7.83 -4.83 -4.41
CA LEU A 124 -7.09 -5.43 -5.51
C LEU A 124 -6.10 -6.49 -5.00
N ALA A 125 -5.37 -6.19 -3.92
CA ALA A 125 -4.42 -7.12 -3.30
C ALA A 125 -5.11 -8.35 -2.70
N ALA A 126 -6.26 -8.17 -2.05
CA ALA A 126 -7.06 -9.28 -1.52
C ALA A 126 -7.55 -10.20 -2.65
N ASN A 127 -8.03 -9.62 -3.75
CA ASN A 127 -8.44 -10.38 -4.94
C ASN A 127 -7.26 -11.13 -5.59
N ALA A 128 -6.05 -10.56 -5.51
CA ALA A 128 -4.81 -11.21 -5.95
C ALA A 128 -4.29 -12.31 -5.00
N GLY A 129 -5.01 -12.59 -3.90
CA GLY A 129 -4.71 -13.66 -2.96
C GLY A 129 -3.67 -13.30 -1.89
N LEU A 130 -3.32 -12.02 -1.75
CA LEU A 130 -2.26 -11.53 -0.84
C LEU A 130 -2.74 -11.30 0.60
N GLY A 131 -3.87 -11.88 0.98
CA GLY A 131 -4.49 -11.68 2.28
C GLY A 131 -5.98 -11.36 2.18
N THR A 132 -6.54 -10.91 3.29
CA THR A 132 -7.97 -10.59 3.41
C THR A 132 -8.18 -9.19 3.96
N LEU A 133 -9.33 -8.60 3.68
CA LEU A 133 -9.69 -7.27 4.18
C LEU A 133 -10.08 -7.34 5.65
N SER A 134 -9.63 -6.37 6.44
CA SER A 134 -10.12 -6.09 7.79
C SER A 134 -11.47 -5.36 7.76
N PRO A 135 -12.17 -5.20 8.91
CA PRO A 135 -13.40 -4.41 8.99
C PRO A 135 -13.25 -2.94 8.54
N PHE A 136 -12.02 -2.41 8.54
CA PHE A 136 -11.70 -1.07 8.03
C PHE A 136 -11.27 -1.04 6.56
N GLY A 137 -11.41 -2.15 5.83
CA GLY A 137 -11.04 -2.24 4.42
C GLY A 137 -9.54 -2.20 4.15
N LEU A 138 -8.70 -2.31 5.19
CA LEU A 138 -7.26 -2.48 5.03
C LEU A 138 -6.93 -3.94 4.71
N LEU A 139 -5.97 -4.17 3.82
CA LEU A 139 -5.41 -5.50 3.58
C LEU A 139 -4.67 -5.96 4.83
N VAL A 140 -4.93 -7.18 5.26
CA VAL A 140 -4.15 -7.89 6.27
C VAL A 140 -3.48 -9.05 5.57
N HIS A 141 -2.15 -9.01 5.48
CA HIS A 141 -1.33 -10.12 5.00
C HIS A 141 -1.11 -11.12 6.15
N PRO A 142 -1.12 -12.45 5.93
CA PRO A 142 -0.87 -13.45 6.99
C PRO A 142 0.45 -13.23 7.75
N GLU A 143 1.53 -12.87 7.04
CA GLU A 143 2.85 -12.71 7.66
C GLU A 143 3.15 -11.29 8.13
N PHE A 144 2.55 -10.27 7.49
CA PHE A 144 2.92 -8.86 7.73
C PHE A 144 1.81 -8.09 8.46
N GLY A 145 0.65 -8.71 8.63
CA GLY A 145 -0.55 -8.02 9.11
C GLY A 145 -0.90 -6.85 8.18
N PRO A 146 -1.42 -5.74 8.73
CA PRO A 146 -1.71 -4.53 7.97
C PRO A 146 -0.49 -3.60 7.82
N ARG A 147 0.72 -4.03 8.20
CA ARG A 147 1.95 -3.21 8.26
C ARG A 147 2.70 -3.23 6.92
N LEU A 148 2.02 -2.79 5.88
CA LEU A 148 2.51 -2.85 4.51
C LEU A 148 2.07 -1.65 3.66
N PHE A 149 2.79 -1.42 2.58
CA PHE A 149 2.33 -0.59 1.46
C PHE A 149 2.03 -1.47 0.25
N ILE A 150 1.09 -0.98 -0.56
CA ILE A 150 0.64 -1.65 -1.77
C ILE A 150 0.95 -0.74 -2.95
N THR A 151 1.57 -1.31 -3.98
CA THR A 151 1.61 -0.73 -5.32
C THR A 151 1.08 -1.74 -6.32
N ALA A 152 0.75 -1.28 -7.52
CA ALA A 152 0.31 -2.18 -8.58
C ALA A 152 0.79 -1.71 -9.95
N LEU A 153 0.76 -2.63 -10.91
CA LEU A 153 1.13 -2.39 -12.30
C LEU A 153 0.10 -3.08 -13.20
N THR A 154 -0.64 -2.28 -13.95
CA THR A 154 -1.61 -2.77 -14.93
C THR A 154 -0.97 -2.87 -16.31
N GLY A 155 -1.46 -3.78 -17.17
CA GLY A 155 -1.03 -3.85 -18.57
C GLY A 155 0.30 -4.56 -18.79
N ALA A 156 0.69 -5.42 -17.85
CA ALA A 156 1.96 -6.16 -17.89
C ALA A 156 1.77 -7.67 -17.76
N GLY A 157 0.56 -8.20 -18.01
CA GLY A 157 0.20 -9.62 -17.81
C GLY A 157 1.23 -10.61 -18.38
N GLY A 158 1.48 -11.70 -17.64
CA GLY A 158 2.45 -12.74 -18.04
C GLY A 158 3.93 -12.41 -17.81
N LEU A 159 4.27 -11.19 -17.36
CA LEU A 159 5.66 -10.77 -17.15
C LEU A 159 6.39 -11.42 -15.96
N LEU A 160 5.69 -11.80 -14.90
CA LEU A 160 6.28 -12.30 -13.65
C LEU A 160 5.62 -13.61 -13.22
N SER A 161 6.41 -14.49 -12.61
CA SER A 161 5.90 -15.75 -12.07
C SER A 161 5.07 -15.50 -10.82
N ARG A 162 3.97 -16.23 -10.68
CA ARG A 162 2.97 -16.07 -9.62
C ARG A 162 3.40 -16.81 -8.36
N ASN A 163 3.38 -16.12 -7.23
CA ASN A 163 3.49 -16.70 -5.90
C ASN A 163 2.33 -16.23 -5.04
N SER A 164 1.10 -16.70 -5.30
CA SER A 164 0.05 -16.52 -4.29
C SER A 164 -0.92 -17.69 -4.27
N SER A 165 -0.74 -18.56 -3.28
CA SER A 165 -1.82 -19.35 -2.70
C SER A 165 -2.76 -18.38 -1.99
N ARG A 166 -4.08 -18.62 -2.03
CA ARG A 166 -5.03 -17.82 -1.25
C ARG A 166 -4.68 -17.95 0.24
N THR A 167 -4.25 -16.86 0.86
CA THR A 167 -3.89 -16.85 2.28
C THR A 167 -4.90 -16.02 3.07
N ASN A 168 -5.37 -16.56 4.19
CA ASN A 168 -6.20 -15.82 5.13
C ASN A 168 -5.31 -14.94 5.99
N GLY A 169 -5.58 -13.63 6.04
CA GLY A 169 -4.83 -12.70 6.88
C GLY A 169 -5.62 -12.22 8.10
N CYS A 170 -6.71 -11.48 7.89
CA CYS A 170 -7.56 -11.01 8.99
C CYS A 170 -8.25 -12.17 9.70
N THR A 171 -8.18 -12.18 11.03
CA THR A 171 -8.78 -13.21 11.90
C THR A 171 -10.17 -12.84 12.43
N SER A 172 -10.74 -11.73 11.98
CA SER A 172 -12.03 -11.21 12.46
C SER A 172 -12.09 -11.02 13.99
N CYS A 173 -10.98 -10.66 14.62
CA CYS A 173 -10.89 -10.44 16.07
C CYS A 173 -11.44 -9.07 16.55
N ASP A 174 -11.86 -8.19 15.63
CA ASP A 174 -12.36 -6.83 15.89
C ASP A 174 -11.45 -5.88 16.70
N LYS A 175 -10.20 -6.26 17.00
CA LYS A 175 -9.28 -5.42 17.77
C LYS A 175 -9.13 -4.01 17.18
N CYS A 176 -9.10 -3.88 15.86
CA CYS A 176 -9.02 -2.59 15.17
C CYS A 176 -10.24 -1.69 15.46
N VAL A 177 -11.43 -2.28 15.59
CA VAL A 177 -12.67 -1.58 15.90
C VAL A 177 -12.67 -1.10 17.35
N GLU A 178 -12.18 -1.94 18.27
CA GLU A 178 -12.10 -1.64 19.71
C GLU A 178 -11.15 -0.49 20.03
N VAL A 179 -9.98 -0.47 19.40
CA VAL A 179 -8.94 0.53 19.70
C VAL A 179 -9.12 1.84 18.94
N CYS A 180 -10.10 1.91 18.03
CA CYS A 180 -10.34 3.08 17.21
C CYS A 180 -10.92 4.24 18.06
N PRO A 181 -10.25 5.41 18.14
CA PRO A 181 -10.72 6.53 18.96
C PRO A 181 -12.09 7.11 18.52
N GLN A 182 -12.56 6.77 17.32
CA GLN A 182 -13.86 7.22 16.81
C GLN A 182 -15.04 6.34 17.27
N ASN A 183 -14.77 5.30 18.07
CA ASN A 183 -15.76 4.39 18.66
C ASN A 183 -16.80 3.81 17.67
N PRO A 184 -16.36 3.20 16.53
CA PRO A 184 -17.27 2.71 15.50
C PRO A 184 -18.20 1.59 15.98
N ARG A 185 -17.90 0.88 17.08
CA ARG A 185 -18.84 -0.07 17.69
C ARG A 185 -20.17 0.60 18.06
N GLN A 186 -20.13 1.85 18.53
CA GLN A 186 -21.31 2.60 18.97
C GLN A 186 -21.90 3.43 17.82
N THR A 187 -21.05 4.15 17.08
CA THR A 187 -21.49 5.14 16.08
C THR A 187 -21.77 4.53 14.70
N LYS A 188 -21.32 3.29 14.48
CA LYS A 188 -21.30 2.62 13.17
C LYS A 188 -20.66 3.45 12.05
N THR A 189 -19.84 4.45 12.41
CA THR A 189 -19.30 5.44 11.47
C THR A 189 -17.80 5.61 11.71
N VAL A 190 -17.04 5.72 10.62
CA VAL A 190 -15.62 6.06 10.63
C VAL A 190 -15.39 7.23 9.68
N ASN A 191 -14.99 8.37 10.23
CA ASN A 191 -14.58 9.54 9.47
C ASN A 191 -13.09 9.42 9.08
N LEU A 192 -12.85 9.12 7.80
CA LEU A 192 -11.50 8.99 7.24
C LEU A 192 -10.75 10.33 7.25
N GLY A 193 -11.47 11.46 7.23
CA GLY A 193 -10.92 12.79 7.41
C GLY A 193 -10.27 13.00 8.79
N LEU A 194 -10.74 12.30 9.82
CA LEU A 194 -10.16 12.30 11.17
C LEU A 194 -9.11 11.18 11.37
N CYS A 195 -9.06 10.19 10.48
CA CYS A 195 -8.12 9.07 10.51
C CYS A 195 -6.74 9.45 9.95
N ARG A 196 -6.15 10.55 10.43
CA ARG A 196 -4.85 11.07 9.94
C ARG A 196 -3.71 10.63 10.86
N ALA A 197 -2.99 9.59 10.45
CA ALA A 197 -1.77 9.09 11.10
C ALA A 197 -1.92 8.54 12.55
N CYS A 198 -3.14 8.18 12.98
CA CYS A 198 -3.36 7.57 14.31
C CYS A 198 -2.65 6.21 14.46
N SER A 199 -2.70 5.37 13.42
CA SER A 199 -2.07 4.03 13.34
C SER A 199 -2.43 2.99 14.41
N LYS A 200 -3.20 3.32 15.47
CA LYS A 200 -3.57 2.38 16.55
C LYS A 200 -4.07 1.03 16.06
N CYS A 201 -4.99 1.01 15.10
CA CYS A 201 -5.53 -0.23 14.54
C CYS A 201 -4.46 -1.10 13.84
N ILE A 202 -3.44 -0.47 13.25
CA ILE A 202 -2.30 -1.16 12.64
C ILE A 202 -1.35 -1.63 13.74
N SER A 203 -1.07 -0.82 14.76
CA SER A 203 -0.14 -1.16 15.84
C SER A 203 -0.64 -2.32 16.70
N GLU A 204 -1.94 -2.36 16.96
CA GLU A 204 -2.62 -3.33 17.85
C GLU A 204 -3.09 -4.59 17.11
N CYS A 205 -2.92 -4.65 15.78
CA CYS A 205 -3.34 -5.83 15.02
C CYS A 205 -2.46 -7.03 15.40
N PRO A 206 -3.07 -8.16 15.85
CA PRO A 206 -2.33 -9.33 16.33
C PRO A 206 -1.68 -10.14 15.20
N VAL A 207 -2.04 -9.89 13.95
CA VAL A 207 -1.49 -10.59 12.78
C VAL A 207 -0.19 -9.92 12.34
N GLY A 208 0.84 -10.72 12.03
CA GLY A 208 2.16 -10.26 11.58
C GLY A 208 2.95 -9.46 12.62
N ALA A 209 2.68 -9.74 13.91
CA ALA A 209 3.36 -9.12 15.06
C ALA A 209 4.73 -9.78 15.31
#